data_AF-A0A2K8Z352-F1
#
_entry.id   AF-A0A2K8Z352-F1
#
_cell.length_a   1.000
_cell.length_b   1.000
_cell.length_c   1.000
_cell.angle_alpha   90.00
_cell.angle_beta   90.00
_cell.angle_gamma   90.00
#
_symmetry.space_group_name_H-M   'P 1'
#
loop_
_entity.id
_entity.type
_entity.pdbx_description
1 polymer ?
#
loop_
_entity_poly.entity_id
_entity_poly.type
_entity_poly.pdbx_seq_one_letter_code
_entity_poly.pdbx_strand_id
1 'polypeptide(L)'
;MDLTKHPPILIPAKTAVLLAFLPSASRENGAVSKLVDTLQQYLGEAIKILKIDETLHPDVVQSFSVDKFPTYILVQQGIELWRHEGPSDEVNPEALSLGLSNV
;
A
#
# COMPACT_ATOMS: atom_id res chain seq x y z
N MET A 1 -13.78 -5.03 -31.28
CA MET A 1 -12.43 -4.61 -30.84
C MET A 1 -12.47 -4.54 -29.33
N ASP A 2 -11.83 -5.52 -28.67
CA ASP A 2 -11.78 -5.69 -27.21
C ASP A 2 -10.57 -4.90 -26.70
N LEU A 3 -10.78 -3.88 -25.88
CA LEU A 3 -9.72 -3.20 -25.14
C LEU A 3 -10.26 -2.71 -23.79
N THR A 4 -9.62 -3.19 -22.72
CA THR A 4 -9.73 -2.78 -21.31
C THR A 4 -10.80 -3.47 -20.44
N LYS A 5 -10.80 -4.81 -20.42
CA LYS A 5 -11.29 -5.57 -19.25
C LYS A 5 -10.28 -5.51 -18.10
N HIS A 6 -10.03 -4.32 -17.55
CA HIS A 6 -9.50 -4.26 -16.19
C HIS A 6 -10.71 -4.27 -15.27
N PRO A 7 -10.94 -5.32 -14.46
CA PRO A 7 -12.03 -5.27 -13.49
C PRO A 7 -11.82 -4.01 -12.65
N PRO A 8 -12.85 -3.16 -12.46
CA PRO A 8 -12.74 -2.08 -11.50
C PRO A 8 -12.34 -2.72 -10.19
N ILE A 9 -11.26 -2.22 -9.57
CA ILE A 9 -10.87 -2.67 -8.24
C ILE A 9 -12.00 -2.20 -7.32
N LEU A 10 -13.00 -3.07 -7.12
CA LEU A 10 -14.05 -2.91 -6.14
C LEU A 10 -13.38 -3.09 -4.78
N ILE A 11 -12.93 -1.97 -4.23
CA ILE A 11 -12.52 -1.87 -2.85
C ILE A 11 -13.81 -1.56 -2.10
N PRO A 12 -14.29 -2.47 -1.24
CA PRO A 12 -15.42 -2.15 -0.37
C PRO A 12 -15.13 -0.82 0.33
N ALA A 13 -16.13 0.05 0.45
CA ALA A 13 -15.97 1.39 1.03
C ALA A 13 -15.31 1.41 2.42
N LYS A 14 -15.24 0.27 3.12
CA LYS A 14 -14.59 0.11 4.43
C LYS A 14 -13.16 -0.46 4.39
N THR A 15 -12.71 -0.97 3.24
CA THR A 15 -11.38 -1.61 3.14
C THR A 15 -10.32 -0.55 2.87
N ALA A 16 -9.34 -0.46 3.76
CA ALA A 16 -8.19 0.41 3.53
C ALA A 16 -7.18 -0.26 2.61
N VAL A 17 -6.40 0.56 1.92
CA VAL A 17 -5.45 0.14 0.89
C VAL A 17 -4.08 0.64 1.29
N LEU A 18 -3.17 -0.27 1.61
CA LEU A 18 -1.77 0.04 1.81
C LEU A 18 -1.04 -0.02 0.48
N LEU A 19 -0.67 1.14 -0.05
CA LEU A 19 0.18 1.29 -1.21
C LEU A 19 1.64 1.17 -0.76
N ALA A 20 2.31 0.12 -1.22
CA ALA A 20 3.74 -0.10 -0.98
C ALA A 20 4.51 0.27 -2.25
N PHE A 21 5.14 1.43 -2.23
CA PHE A 21 6.01 1.94 -3.27
C PHE A 21 7.42 1.38 -3.06
N LEU A 22 7.85 0.52 -3.97
CA LEU A 22 9.13 -0.17 -3.88
C LEU A 22 10.01 0.22 -5.06
N PRO A 23 11.34 0.32 -4.88
CA PRO A 23 12.23 0.57 -6.01
C PRO A 23 12.29 -0.70 -6.88
N SER A 24 12.28 -0.55 -8.20
CA SER A 24 12.17 -1.66 -9.17
C SER A 24 13.31 -2.69 -9.10
N ALA A 25 14.39 -2.39 -8.37
CA ALA A 25 15.53 -3.27 -8.15
C ALA A 25 15.50 -4.05 -6.83
N SER A 26 14.53 -3.80 -5.93
CA SER A 26 14.56 -4.38 -4.59
C SER A 26 14.18 -5.86 -4.61
N ARG A 27 15.24 -6.67 -4.52
CA ARG A 27 15.29 -8.09 -4.11
C ARG A 27 14.73 -8.34 -2.69
N GLU A 28 13.98 -7.40 -2.13
CA GLU A 28 13.46 -7.37 -0.76
C GLU A 28 12.08 -8.00 -0.65
N ASN A 29 11.81 -9.00 -1.51
CA ASN A 29 10.60 -9.79 -1.44
C ASN A 29 10.37 -10.36 -0.03
N GLY A 30 11.44 -10.70 0.70
CA GLY A 30 11.34 -11.22 2.07
C GLY A 30 10.76 -10.23 3.09
N ALA A 31 11.30 -9.01 3.17
CA ALA A 31 10.87 -8.02 4.16
C ALA A 31 9.45 -7.52 3.86
N VAL A 32 9.16 -7.22 2.59
CA VAL A 32 7.82 -6.82 2.16
C VAL A 32 6.82 -7.96 2.35
N SER A 33 7.18 -9.21 2.03
CA SER A 33 6.28 -10.34 2.24
C SER A 33 6.00 -10.60 3.72
N LYS A 34 7.00 -10.46 4.59
CA LYS A 34 6.80 -10.56 6.04
C LYS A 34 5.90 -9.45 6.56
N LEU A 35 6.10 -8.22 6.08
CA LEU A 35 5.23 -7.10 6.43
C LEU A 35 3.80 -7.38 5.96
N VAL A 36 3.61 -7.84 4.72
CA VAL A 36 2.30 -8.20 4.18
C VAL A 36 1.63 -9.27 5.04
N ASP A 37 2.36 -10.34 5.37
CA ASP A 37 1.84 -11.42 6.21
C ASP A 37 1.44 -10.90 7.60
N THR A 38 2.30 -10.10 8.23
CA THR A 38 2.04 -9.49 9.55
C THR A 38 0.77 -8.63 9.52
N LEU A 39 0.61 -7.80 8.49
CA LEU A 39 -0.56 -6.94 8.34
C LEU A 39 -1.83 -7.72 8.04
N GLN A 40 -1.75 -8.77 7.21
CA GLN A 40 -2.88 -9.66 6.96
C GLN A 40 -3.26 -10.45 8.22
N GLN A 41 -2.30 -10.85 9.06
CA GLN A 41 -2.59 -11.50 10.35
C GLN A 41 -3.25 -10.54 11.35
N TYR A 42 -2.79 -9.28 11.40
CA TYR A 42 -3.25 -8.30 12.40
C TYR A 42 -4.57 -7.61 12.02
N LEU A 43 -4.71 -7.23 10.74
CA LEU A 43 -5.84 -6.45 10.23
C LEU A 43 -6.79 -7.29 9.36
N GLY A 44 -6.38 -8.49 8.93
CA GLY A 44 -7.21 -9.38 8.13
C GLY A 44 -7.66 -8.75 6.81
N GLU A 45 -8.90 -9.00 6.45
CA GLU A 45 -9.54 -8.49 5.23
C GLU A 45 -9.90 -6.99 5.31
N ALA A 46 -9.66 -6.32 6.46
CA ALA A 46 -9.89 -4.89 6.60
C ALA A 46 -8.87 -4.05 5.82
N ILE A 47 -7.72 -4.64 5.44
CA ILE A 47 -6.67 -3.99 4.67
C ILE A 47 -6.34 -4.78 3.40
N LYS A 48 -6.26 -4.08 2.27
CA LYS A 48 -5.68 -4.57 1.02
C LYS A 48 -4.29 -3.99 0.84
N ILE A 49 -3.33 -4.80 0.47
CA ILE A 49 -1.95 -4.33 0.26
C ILE A 49 -1.65 -4.40 -1.23
N LEU A 50 -1.30 -3.25 -1.81
CA LEU A 50 -1.02 -3.10 -3.22
C LEU A 50 0.42 -2.64 -3.40
N LYS A 51 1.22 -3.46 -4.09
CA LYS A 51 2.61 -3.11 -4.41
C LYS A 51 2.60 -2.27 -5.68
N ILE A 52 3.11 -1.05 -5.58
CA ILE A 52 3.24 -0.13 -6.71
C ILE A 52 4.70 -0.13 -7.14
N ASP A 53 4.94 -0.57 -8.36
CA ASP A 53 6.24 -0.42 -9.01
C ASP A 53 6.26 0.90 -9.78
N GLU A 54 7.28 1.73 -9.53
CA GLU A 54 7.42 3.03 -10.19
C GLU A 54 7.48 2.92 -11.71
N THR A 55 8.04 1.82 -12.24
CA THR A 55 8.17 1.62 -13.69
C THR A 55 6.85 1.22 -14.34
N LEU A 56 5.97 0.55 -13.58
CA LEU A 56 4.66 0.10 -14.07
C LEU A 56 3.58 1.18 -13.89
N HIS A 57 3.69 2.01 -12.85
CA HIS A 57 2.66 2.98 -12.47
C HIS A 57 3.25 4.33 -12.02
N PRO A 58 3.98 5.05 -12.90
CA PRO A 58 4.59 6.34 -12.56
C PRO A 58 3.56 7.42 -12.18
N ASP A 59 2.37 7.41 -12.79
CA ASP A 59 1.28 8.33 -12.46
C ASP A 59 0.83 8.23 -10.99
N VAL A 60 0.85 7.02 -10.43
CA VAL A 60 0.46 6.79 -9.02
C VAL A 60 1.56 7.33 -8.10
N VAL A 61 2.82 7.04 -8.38
CA VAL A 61 3.97 7.59 -7.63
C VAL A 61 3.92 9.11 -7.58
N GLN A 62 3.68 9.73 -8.73
CA GLN A 62 3.60 11.19 -8.84
C GLN A 62 2.37 11.76 -8.12
N SER A 63 1.21 11.11 -8.23
CA SER A 63 -0.02 11.54 -7.54
C SER A 63 0.14 11.53 -6.02
N PHE A 64 0.89 10.56 -5.48
CA PHE A 64 1.17 10.47 -4.05
C PHE A 64 2.41 11.27 -3.62
N SER A 65 3.07 11.99 -4.54
CA SER A 65 4.29 12.76 -4.29
C SER A 65 5.38 11.93 -3.60
N VAL A 66 5.54 10.67 -4.04
CA VAL A 66 6.55 9.76 -3.50
C VAL A 66 7.89 10.05 -4.18
N ASP A 67 8.81 10.66 -3.44
CA ASP A 67 10.18 10.97 -3.88
C ASP A 67 11.22 10.00 -3.29
N LYS A 68 10.86 9.29 -2.21
CA LYS A 68 11.73 8.34 -1.52
C LYS A 68 11.19 6.93 -1.64
N PHE A 69 12.10 5.97 -1.73
CA PHE A 69 11.78 4.55 -1.76
C PHE A 69 12.61 3.80 -0.71
N PRO A 70 12.03 2.79 -0.03
CA PRO A 70 10.62 2.40 -0.08
C PRO A 70 9.70 3.35 0.70
N THR A 71 8.46 3.50 0.25
CA THR A 71 7.42 4.31 0.91
C THR A 71 6.12 3.54 1.00
N TYR A 72 5.43 3.67 2.13
CA TYR A 72 4.17 2.99 2.44
C TYR A 72 3.10 4.03 2.75
N ILE A 73 1.97 3.97 2.06
CA ILE A 73 0.88 4.93 2.23
C ILE A 73 -0.42 4.16 2.43
N LEU A 74 -1.08 4.38 3.56
CA LEU A 74 -2.40 3.85 3.84
C LEU A 74 -3.45 4.84 3.34
N VAL A 75 -4.30 4.37 2.44
CA VAL A 75 -5.37 5.15 1.84
C VAL A 75 -6.69 4.43 2.07
N GLN A 76 -7.69 5.13 2.58
CA GLN A 76 -9.05 4.61 2.68
C GLN A 76 -10.00 5.59 2.01
N GLN A 77 -10.81 5.09 1.06
CA GLN A 77 -11.74 5.91 0.28
C GLN A 77 -11.11 7.15 -0.39
N GLY A 78 -9.82 7.09 -0.75
CA GLY A 78 -9.10 8.20 -1.36
C GLY A 78 -8.53 9.22 -0.37
N ILE A 79 -8.63 8.97 0.94
CA ILE A 79 -8.02 9.78 2.00
C ILE A 79 -6.76 9.07 2.51
N GLU A 80 -5.64 9.78 2.53
CA GLU A 80 -4.41 9.31 3.15
C GLU A 80 -4.56 9.31 4.69
N LEU A 81 -4.60 8.13 5.29
CA LEU A 81 -4.72 7.96 6.74
C LEU A 81 -3.35 7.88 7.42
N TRP A 82 -2.36 7.36 6.71
CA TRP A 82 -1.02 7.13 7.25
C TRP A 82 0.01 7.07 6.13
N ARG A 83 1.24 7.50 6.43
CA ARG A 83 2.38 7.48 5.51
C ARG A 83 3.64 7.15 6.29
N HIS A 84 4.49 6.31 5.70
CA HIS A 84 5.82 5.99 6.19
C HIS A 84 6.81 5.94 5.05
N GLU A 85 7.81 6.80 5.13
CA GLU A 85 8.94 6.83 4.22
C GLU A 85 10.11 6.14 4.92
N GLY A 86 10.54 4.98 4.41
CA GLY A 86 11.58 4.21 5.07
C GLY A 86 11.44 2.70 4.89
N PRO A 87 12.41 1.91 5.41
CA PRO A 87 12.44 0.46 5.26
C PRO A 87 11.21 -0.23 5.85
N SER A 88 10.84 -1.38 5.26
CA SER A 88 9.65 -2.16 5.64
C SER A 88 9.66 -2.63 7.10
N ASP A 89 10.84 -2.79 7.68
CA ASP A 89 11.02 -3.28 9.06
C ASP A 89 10.47 -2.29 10.10
N GLU A 90 10.44 -1.00 9.76
CA GLU A 90 9.94 0.06 10.64
C GLU A 90 8.43 0.27 10.54
N VAL A 91 7.75 -0.45 9.63
CA VAL A 91 6.29 -0.34 9.48
C VAL A 91 5.61 -1.08 10.63
N ASN A 92 5.05 -0.31 11.57
CA ASN A 92 4.33 -0.85 12.71
C ASN A 92 2.85 -1.14 12.38
N PRO A 93 2.35 -2.38 12.52
CA PRO A 93 0.93 -2.72 12.34
C PRO A 93 -0.02 -1.94 13.26
N GLU A 94 0.40 -1.58 14.47
CA GLU A 94 -0.42 -0.81 15.41
C GLU A 94 -0.66 0.62 14.92
N ALA A 95 0.35 1.24 14.31
CA ALA A 95 0.21 2.58 13.73
C ALA A 95 -0.81 2.59 12.58
N LEU A 96 -0.85 1.52 11.79
CA LEU A 96 -1.84 1.33 10.74
C LEU A 96 -3.24 1.12 11.32
N SER A 97 -3.37 0.31 12.38
CA SER A 97 -4.64 0.10 13.09
C SER A 97 -5.22 1.40 13.69
N LEU A 98 -4.36 2.26 14.25
CA LEU A 98 -4.74 3.59 14.72
C LEU A 98 -5.24 4.47 13.57
N GLY A 99 -4.58 4.44 12.41
CA GLY A 99 -5.03 5.14 11.21
C GLY A 99 -6.44 4.71 10.77
N LEU A 100 -6.74 3.41 10.81
CA LEU A 100 -8.08 2.88 10.50
C LEU A 100 -9.15 3.21 11.54
N SER A 101 -8.74 3.42 12.79
CA SER A 101 -9.66 3.75 13.89
C SER A 101 -10.03 5.23 13.94
N ASN A 102 -9.35 6.07 13.14
CA ASN A 102 -9.55 7.53 13.12
C ASN A 102 -10.54 7.99 12.03
N VAL A 103 -11.35 7.08 11.47
CA VAL A 103 -12.34 7.37 10.41
C VAL A 103 -13.76 7.09 10.86
#